data_AF-A0A3R7BG48-F1
#
_entry.id   AF-A0A3R7BG48-F1
#
_cell.length_a   1.000
_cell.length_b   1.000
_cell.length_c   1.000
_cell.angle_alpha   90.00
_cell.angle_beta   90.00
_cell.angle_gamma   90.00
#
_symmetry.space_group_name_H-M   'P 1'
#
loop_
_entity.id
_entity.type
_entity.pdbx_description
1 polymer ?
#
loop_
_entity_poly.entity_id
_entity_poly.type
_entity_poly.pdbx_seq_one_letter_code
_entity_poly.pdbx_strand_id
1 'polypeptide(L)'
;MLTAHSKRKKVKVMKSWASVAHQLAEHEDFGRPSFDAKKALNRFGILMDGHVQYNAESARASGVSEDHDERILLLDELLAVYTDSKFQEKARHEQVAADQEKNEVDGMYIRNEAMQTMGKRKSLDDDFEKASSAGGRFMKITTVMQEDAKADRELRKDELEFREYKYDKELEERQKDRESALQQSQLQHETILAMLAAIKK
;
A
#
# COMPACT_ATOMS: atom_id res chain seq x y z
N MET A 1 9.83 -22.51 10.89
CA MET A 1 8.47 -22.28 11.44
C MET A 1 7.43 -21.82 10.41
N LEU A 2 7.79 -21.06 9.36
CA LEU A 2 6.88 -20.53 8.34
C LEU A 2 6.01 -21.62 7.65
N THR A 3 6.58 -22.80 7.39
CA THR A 3 5.90 -23.92 6.72
C THR A 3 4.78 -24.53 7.55
N ALA A 4 4.89 -24.54 8.88
CA ALA A 4 3.86 -25.07 9.77
C ALA A 4 2.68 -24.09 9.90
N HIS A 5 2.95 -22.79 9.96
CA HIS A 5 1.93 -21.74 10.01
C HIS A 5 1.13 -21.68 8.70
N SER A 6 1.79 -21.77 7.55
CA SER A 6 1.14 -21.83 6.23
C SER A 6 0.26 -23.07 6.08
N LYS A 7 0.74 -24.25 6.52
CA LYS A 7 -0.07 -25.48 6.54
C LYS A 7 -1.32 -25.36 7.42
N ARG A 8 -1.20 -24.78 8.62
CA ARG A 8 -2.35 -24.56 9.51
C ARG A 8 -3.38 -23.60 8.91
N LYS A 9 -2.94 -22.49 8.30
CA LYS A 9 -3.82 -21.57 7.56
C LYS A 9 -4.59 -22.30 6.45
N LYS A 10 -3.90 -23.09 5.62
CA LYS A 10 -4.52 -23.85 4.52
C LYS A 10 -5.58 -24.84 5.01
N VAL A 11 -5.30 -25.57 6.11
CA VAL A 11 -6.28 -26.48 6.71
C VAL A 11 -7.51 -25.73 7.21
N LYS A 12 -7.35 -24.59 7.86
CA LYS A 12 -8.47 -23.76 8.32
C LYS A 12 -9.35 -23.29 7.15
N VAL A 13 -8.73 -22.78 6.08
CA VAL A 13 -9.43 -22.35 4.87
C VAL A 13 -10.23 -23.50 4.26
N MET A 14 -9.64 -24.69 4.13
CA MET A 14 -10.35 -25.85 3.57
C MET A 14 -11.51 -26.32 4.44
N LYS A 15 -11.46 -26.15 5.77
CA LYS A 15 -12.61 -26.42 6.65
C LYS A 15 -13.77 -25.47 6.39
N SER A 16 -13.49 -24.19 6.18
CA SER A 16 -14.54 -23.21 5.80
C SER A 16 -15.18 -23.59 4.47
N TRP A 17 -14.39 -23.96 3.46
CA TRP A 17 -14.92 -24.42 2.19
C TRP A 17 -15.71 -25.73 2.30
N ALA A 18 -15.33 -26.64 3.21
CA ALA A 18 -16.12 -27.84 3.47
C ALA A 18 -17.49 -27.50 4.07
N SER A 19 -17.57 -26.51 4.96
CA SER A 19 -18.86 -26.02 5.48
C SER A 19 -19.73 -25.44 4.37
N VAL A 20 -19.16 -24.60 3.50
CA VAL A 20 -19.90 -24.02 2.37
C VAL A 20 -20.40 -25.12 1.43
N ALA A 21 -19.53 -26.08 1.10
CA ALA A 21 -19.90 -27.18 0.22
C ALA A 21 -21.01 -28.06 0.82
N HIS A 22 -20.99 -28.27 2.14
CA HIS A 22 -22.02 -29.04 2.84
C HIS A 22 -23.37 -28.33 2.83
N GLN A 23 -23.41 -27.04 3.18
CA GLN A 23 -24.65 -26.25 3.17
C GLN A 23 -25.27 -26.19 1.77
N LEU A 24 -24.43 -26.04 0.74
CA LEU A 24 -24.90 -26.08 -0.64
C LEU A 24 -25.45 -27.46 -1.00
N ALA A 25 -24.77 -28.54 -0.62
CA ALA A 25 -25.22 -29.91 -0.90
C ALA A 25 -26.49 -30.32 -0.16
N GLU A 26 -26.84 -29.66 0.96
CA GLU A 26 -28.09 -29.87 1.70
C GLU A 26 -29.30 -29.19 1.07
N HIS A 27 -29.09 -28.19 0.20
CA HIS A 27 -30.16 -27.47 -0.45
C HIS A 27 -30.80 -28.33 -1.56
N GLU A 28 -32.12 -28.51 -1.54
CA GLU A 28 -32.84 -29.43 -2.45
C GLU A 28 -32.63 -29.07 -3.93
N ASP A 29 -32.61 -27.77 -4.25
CA ASP A 29 -32.38 -27.27 -5.61
C ASP A 29 -30.92 -27.37 -6.09
N PHE A 30 -29.98 -27.72 -5.20
CA PHE A 30 -28.58 -27.82 -5.54
C PHE A 30 -28.25 -29.21 -6.10
N GLY A 31 -28.48 -29.37 -7.40
CA GLY A 31 -28.39 -30.65 -8.12
C GLY A 31 -26.99 -31.26 -8.32
N ARG A 32 -26.03 -31.04 -7.40
CA ARG A 32 -24.68 -31.63 -7.47
C ARG A 32 -24.41 -32.60 -6.31
N PRO A 33 -24.86 -33.87 -6.42
CA PRO A 33 -24.45 -34.91 -5.49
C PRO A 33 -22.92 -35.07 -5.58
N SER A 34 -22.21 -35.00 -4.45
CA SER A 34 -20.73 -34.94 -4.33
C SER A 34 -20.06 -33.57 -4.47
N PHE A 35 -20.74 -32.47 -4.18
CA PHE A 35 -20.08 -31.16 -4.08
C PHE A 35 -19.17 -31.09 -2.84
N ASP A 36 -17.88 -30.82 -3.06
CA ASP A 36 -16.85 -30.83 -2.02
C ASP A 36 -16.14 -29.47 -1.90
N ALA A 37 -15.36 -29.31 -0.83
CA ALA A 37 -14.64 -28.08 -0.52
C ALA A 37 -13.71 -27.61 -1.66
N LYS A 38 -13.08 -28.55 -2.38
CA LYS A 38 -12.16 -28.22 -3.46
C LYS A 38 -12.92 -27.76 -4.70
N LYS A 39 -14.06 -28.39 -5.00
CA LYS A 39 -14.99 -27.97 -6.06
C LYS A 39 -15.58 -26.59 -5.75
N ALA A 40 -15.96 -26.33 -4.50
CA ALA A 40 -16.44 -25.02 -4.06
C ALA A 40 -15.40 -23.92 -4.27
N LEU A 41 -14.17 -24.13 -3.80
CA LEU A 41 -13.06 -23.19 -4.01
C LEU A 41 -12.79 -22.92 -5.49
N ASN A 42 -12.69 -23.97 -6.31
CA ASN A 42 -12.46 -23.82 -7.75
C ASN A 42 -13.61 -23.09 -8.43
N ARG A 43 -14.85 -23.41 -8.09
CA ARG A 43 -16.03 -22.77 -8.68
C ARG A 43 -16.13 -21.30 -8.30
N PHE A 44 -15.81 -20.96 -7.05
CA PHE A 44 -15.75 -19.57 -6.60
C PHE A 44 -14.74 -18.76 -7.42
N GLY A 45 -13.54 -19.29 -7.65
CA GLY A 45 -12.54 -18.62 -8.49
C GLY A 45 -13.04 -18.33 -9.90
N ILE A 46 -13.59 -19.35 -10.57
CA ILE A 46 -14.18 -19.21 -11.92
C ILE A 46 -15.30 -18.18 -11.94
N LEU A 47 -16.11 -18.13 -10.89
CA LEU A 47 -17.25 -17.23 -10.77
C LEU A 47 -16.81 -15.77 -10.55
N MET A 48 -15.77 -15.53 -9.75
CA MET A 48 -15.14 -14.20 -9.61
C MET A 48 -14.49 -13.76 -10.92
N ASP A 49 -13.71 -14.63 -11.58
CA ASP A 49 -13.03 -14.32 -12.84
C ASP A 49 -14.04 -13.99 -13.96
N GLY A 50 -15.11 -14.77 -14.05
CA GLY A 50 -16.20 -14.52 -14.99
C GLY A 50 -16.93 -13.20 -14.70
N HIS A 51 -17.14 -12.85 -13.43
CA HIS A 51 -17.79 -11.60 -13.06
C HIS A 51 -16.93 -10.37 -13.35
N VAL A 52 -15.61 -10.48 -13.16
CA VAL A 52 -14.66 -9.44 -13.57
C VAL A 52 -14.74 -9.19 -15.08
N GLN A 53 -14.82 -10.25 -15.89
CA GLN A 53 -14.98 -10.13 -17.34
C GLN A 53 -16.32 -9.48 -17.70
N TYR A 54 -17.41 -9.92 -17.07
CA TYR A 54 -18.74 -9.34 -17.23
C TYR A 54 -18.73 -7.83 -16.93
N ASN A 55 -18.21 -7.41 -15.77
CA ASN A 55 -18.13 -5.99 -15.40
C ASN A 55 -17.30 -5.16 -16.40
N ALA A 56 -16.22 -5.74 -16.95
CA ALA A 56 -15.41 -5.08 -17.96
C ALA A 56 -16.13 -4.94 -19.31
N GLU A 57 -16.94 -5.93 -19.70
CA GLU A 57 -17.76 -5.89 -20.90
C GLU A 57 -18.93 -4.90 -20.75
N SER A 58 -19.63 -4.94 -19.61
CA SER A 58 -20.67 -4.00 -19.21
C SER A 58 -20.17 -2.55 -19.23
N ALA A 59 -19.00 -2.28 -18.63
CA ALA A 59 -18.41 -0.95 -18.65
C ALA A 59 -18.11 -0.44 -20.08
N ARG A 60 -17.76 -1.33 -21.01
CA ARG A 60 -17.53 -0.98 -22.43
C ARG A 60 -18.84 -0.78 -23.20
N ALA A 61 -19.90 -1.47 -22.81
CA ALA A 61 -21.23 -1.37 -23.39
C ALA A 61 -22.10 -0.25 -22.78
N SER A 62 -21.53 0.53 -21.84
CA SER A 62 -22.21 1.60 -21.10
C SER A 62 -22.96 2.57 -22.03
N GLY A 63 -24.29 2.58 -21.91
CA GLY A 63 -25.22 3.27 -22.82
C GLY A 63 -26.53 2.50 -23.09
N VAL A 64 -26.59 1.21 -22.71
CA VAL A 64 -27.80 0.37 -22.74
C VAL A 64 -28.32 0.20 -21.30
N SER A 65 -29.63 0.15 -21.09
CA SER A 65 -30.19 -0.11 -19.75
C SER A 65 -29.80 -1.51 -19.30
N GLU A 66 -29.03 -1.62 -18.23
CA GLU A 66 -28.65 -2.91 -17.64
C GLU A 66 -29.63 -3.31 -16.54
N ASP A 67 -30.29 -4.44 -16.72
CA ASP A 67 -31.07 -5.08 -15.66
C ASP A 67 -30.11 -5.68 -14.62
N HIS A 68 -30.13 -5.11 -13.42
CA HIS A 68 -29.36 -5.61 -12.28
C HIS A 68 -30.18 -6.66 -11.54
N ASP A 69 -29.89 -7.93 -11.83
CA ASP A 69 -30.44 -9.07 -11.09
C ASP A 69 -29.80 -9.17 -9.70
N GLU A 70 -30.51 -9.72 -8.70
CA GLU A 70 -30.01 -9.94 -7.34
C GLU A 70 -28.70 -10.75 -7.34
N ARG A 71 -28.57 -11.66 -8.31
CA ARG A 71 -27.33 -12.40 -8.55
C ARG A 71 -26.14 -11.49 -8.85
N ILE A 72 -26.32 -10.47 -9.69
CA ILE A 72 -25.24 -9.55 -10.08
C ILE A 72 -24.82 -8.71 -8.88
N LEU A 73 -25.79 -8.19 -8.12
CA LEU A 73 -25.53 -7.43 -6.89
C LEU A 73 -24.71 -8.23 -5.88
N LEU A 74 -25.07 -9.51 -5.67
CA LEU A 74 -24.32 -10.39 -4.79
C LEU A 74 -22.90 -10.65 -5.30
N LEU A 75 -22.73 -10.79 -6.61
CA LEU A 75 -21.41 -11.00 -7.22
C LEU A 75 -20.52 -9.76 -7.09
N ASP A 76 -21.08 -8.56 -7.19
CA ASP A 76 -20.37 -7.30 -6.96
C ASP A 76 -19.91 -7.17 -5.50
N GLU A 77 -20.80 -7.45 -4.54
CA GLU A 77 -20.45 -7.44 -3.11
C GLU A 77 -19.36 -8.46 -2.78
N LEU A 78 -19.52 -9.70 -3.26
CA LEU A 78 -18.52 -10.76 -3.06
C LEU A 78 -17.18 -10.41 -3.69
N LEU A 79 -17.19 -9.82 -4.89
CA LEU A 79 -15.97 -9.42 -5.58
C LEU A 79 -15.26 -8.31 -4.80
N ALA A 80 -15.99 -7.30 -4.32
CA ALA A 80 -15.43 -6.21 -3.51
C ALA A 80 -14.74 -6.73 -2.24
N VAL A 81 -15.42 -7.59 -1.47
CA VAL A 81 -14.85 -8.19 -0.25
C VAL A 81 -13.63 -9.06 -0.57
N TYR A 82 -13.68 -9.80 -1.69
CA TYR A 82 -12.58 -10.65 -2.13
C TYR A 82 -11.35 -9.84 -2.52
N THR A 83 -11.51 -8.77 -3.30
CA THR A 83 -10.41 -7.90 -3.73
C THR A 83 -9.80 -7.15 -2.55
N ASP A 84 -10.62 -6.66 -1.62
CA ASP A 84 -10.16 -5.98 -0.41
C ASP A 84 -9.32 -6.92 0.46
N SER A 85 -9.78 -8.16 0.65
CA SER A 85 -9.03 -9.17 1.39
C SER A 85 -7.68 -9.48 0.74
N LYS A 86 -7.62 -9.57 -0.60
CA LYS A 86 -6.38 -9.77 -1.35
C LYS A 86 -5.42 -8.59 -1.21
N PHE A 87 -5.94 -7.37 -1.28
CA PHE A 87 -5.15 -6.15 -1.10
C PHE A 87 -4.55 -6.09 0.31
N GLN A 88 -5.36 -6.37 1.34
CA GLN A 88 -4.90 -6.41 2.73
C GLN A 88 -3.83 -7.48 2.97
N GLU A 89 -3.98 -8.69 2.43
CA GLU A 89 -2.96 -9.74 2.58
C GLU A 89 -1.66 -9.36 1.85
N LYS A 90 -1.75 -8.73 0.67
CA LYS A 90 -0.58 -8.19 -0.04
C LYS A 90 0.12 -7.10 0.77
N ALA A 91 -0.63 -6.14 1.30
CA ALA A 91 -0.09 -5.05 2.12
C ALA A 91 0.60 -5.57 3.39
N ARG A 92 0.02 -6.58 4.06
CA ARG A 92 0.66 -7.26 5.20
C ARG A 92 1.98 -7.92 4.80
N HIS A 93 2.01 -8.60 3.65
CA HIS A 93 3.22 -9.23 3.15
C HIS A 93 4.32 -8.21 2.82
N GLU A 94 3.95 -7.08 2.21
CA GLU A 94 4.86 -5.99 1.89
C GLU A 94 5.41 -5.31 3.15
N GLN A 95 4.56 -5.07 4.15
CA GLN A 95 4.98 -4.55 5.44
C GLN A 95 6.00 -5.47 6.13
N VAL A 96 5.74 -6.79 6.15
CA VAL A 96 6.68 -7.76 6.73
C VAL A 96 8.01 -7.77 5.97
N ALA A 97 7.99 -7.60 4.65
CA ALA A 97 9.22 -7.52 3.85
C ALA A 97 10.00 -6.22 4.17
N ALA A 98 9.31 -5.09 4.26
CA ALA A 98 9.92 -3.80 4.62
C ALA A 98 10.53 -3.82 6.03
N ASP A 99 9.84 -4.45 7.01
CA ASP A 99 10.35 -4.61 8.37
C ASP A 99 11.60 -5.49 8.40
N GLN A 100 11.66 -6.54 7.57
CA GLN A 100 12.83 -7.39 7.42
C GLN A 100 14.01 -6.63 6.83
N GLU A 101 13.79 -5.88 5.75
CA GLU A 101 14.82 -5.05 5.13
C GLU A 101 15.36 -3.99 6.09
N LYS A 102 14.47 -3.30 6.82
CA LYS A 102 14.87 -2.34 7.85
C LYS A 102 15.76 -3.00 8.91
N ASN A 103 15.36 -4.17 9.41
CA ASN A 103 16.15 -4.89 10.41
C ASN A 103 17.53 -5.32 9.88
N GLU A 104 17.62 -5.66 8.59
CA GLU A 104 18.91 -5.97 7.94
C GLU A 104 19.80 -4.73 7.83
N VAL A 105 19.24 -3.58 7.46
CA VAL A 105 19.93 -2.28 7.39
C VAL A 105 20.42 -1.85 8.77
N ASP A 106 19.57 -1.90 9.79
CA ASP A 106 19.93 -1.57 11.18
C ASP A 106 21.04 -2.50 11.68
N GLY A 107 20.94 -3.80 11.40
CA GLY A 107 21.98 -4.77 11.72
C GLY A 107 23.30 -4.51 11.01
N MET A 108 23.27 -4.04 9.76
CA MET A 108 24.46 -3.64 9.00
C MET A 108 25.11 -2.39 9.61
N TYR A 109 24.30 -1.38 9.97
CA TYR A 109 24.79 -0.17 10.61
C TYR A 109 25.53 -0.47 11.91
N ILE A 110 24.92 -1.27 12.81
CA ILE A 110 25.52 -1.67 14.09
C ILE A 110 26.84 -2.41 13.87
N ARG A 111 26.91 -3.34 12.91
CA ARG A 111 28.16 -4.05 12.58
C ARG A 111 29.24 -3.08 12.09
N ASN A 112 28.90 -2.16 11.21
CA ASN A 112 29.85 -1.17 10.69
C ASN A 112 30.40 -0.25 11.79
N GLU A 113 29.51 0.25 12.67
CA GLU A 113 29.90 1.10 13.80
C GLU A 113 30.81 0.35 14.79
N ALA A 114 30.49 -0.91 15.11
CA ALA A 114 31.32 -1.76 15.95
C ALA A 114 32.71 -2.01 15.33
N MET A 115 32.80 -2.23 14.01
CA MET A 115 34.07 -2.43 13.32
C MET A 115 34.94 -1.16 13.33
N GLN A 116 34.34 0.02 13.18
CA GLN A 116 35.07 1.29 13.23
C GLN A 116 35.61 1.64 14.63
N THR A 117 34.89 1.26 15.69
CA THR A 117 35.26 1.54 17.09
C THR A 117 36.31 0.57 17.65
N MET A 118 36.41 -0.65 17.10
CA MET A 118 37.38 -1.66 17.52
C MET A 118 38.81 -1.40 17.01
N GLY A 119 39.00 -0.55 15.98
CA GLY A 119 40.30 -0.27 15.37
C GLY A 119 41.19 0.78 16.06
N LYS A 120 40.70 1.48 17.10
CA LYS A 120 41.42 2.65 17.69
C LYS A 120 42.10 2.40 19.05
N ARG A 121 42.24 1.16 19.51
CA ARG A 121 42.79 0.85 20.86
C ARG A 121 44.15 0.14 20.90
N LYS A 122 45.00 0.32 19.89
CA LYS A 122 46.47 0.11 19.93
C LYS A 122 47.06 1.10 18.91
N SER A 123 47.88 2.09 19.22
CA SER A 123 49.05 2.16 20.07
C SER A 123 49.16 3.52 20.78
N LEU A 124 49.21 3.51 22.11
CA LEU A 124 49.79 4.60 22.91
C LEU A 124 50.93 3.96 23.72
N ASP A 125 51.92 3.48 23.01
CA ASP A 125 53.27 3.21 23.52
C ASP A 125 54.20 3.76 22.45
N ASP A 126 54.33 5.08 22.42
CA ASP A 126 55.58 5.81 22.14
C ASP A 126 55.31 7.32 22.13
N ASP A 127 56.26 8.06 22.70
CA ASP A 127 56.37 9.52 22.78
C ASP A 127 55.42 10.28 23.71
N PHE A 128 55.62 10.06 25.02
CA PHE A 128 55.40 11.07 26.04
C PHE A 128 56.52 12.13 26.02
N GLU A 129 56.81 12.77 24.89
CA GLU A 129 57.76 13.89 24.84
C GLU A 129 57.37 14.91 23.76
N LYS A 130 56.31 15.69 23.99
CA LYS A 130 56.34 17.15 23.75
C LYS A 130 55.10 17.88 24.26
N ALA A 131 55.37 18.92 25.02
CA ALA A 131 54.43 19.84 25.61
C ALA A 131 53.47 20.52 24.60
N SER A 132 52.33 21.00 25.15
CA SER A 132 51.30 21.88 24.56
C SER A 132 50.20 21.22 23.70
N SER A 133 49.20 20.60 24.33
CA SER A 133 47.99 20.15 23.59
C SER A 133 46.70 20.13 24.41
N ALA A 134 46.44 21.17 25.22
CA ALA A 134 45.09 21.40 25.77
C ALA A 134 44.22 22.21 24.77
N GLY A 135 44.81 23.24 24.13
CA GLY A 135 44.11 24.11 23.18
C GLY A 135 43.70 23.44 21.87
N GLY A 136 44.49 22.49 21.35
CA GLY A 136 44.18 21.77 20.11
C GLY A 136 42.99 20.80 20.24
N ARG A 137 42.80 20.20 21.43
CA ARG A 137 41.63 19.36 21.72
C ARG A 137 40.36 20.20 21.88
N PHE A 138 40.46 21.33 22.56
CA PHE A 138 39.35 22.27 22.72
C PHE A 138 38.89 22.83 21.36
N MET A 139 39.82 23.25 20.49
CA MET A 139 39.46 23.70 19.14
C MET A 139 38.75 22.62 18.32
N LYS A 140 39.21 21.36 18.36
CA LYS A 140 38.52 20.25 17.67
C LYS A 140 37.09 20.05 18.18
N ILE A 141 36.88 20.09 19.49
CA ILE A 141 35.54 19.96 20.09
C ILE A 141 34.64 21.12 19.65
N THR A 142 35.15 22.35 19.68
CA THR A 142 34.42 23.53 19.23
C THR A 142 34.03 23.43 17.76
N THR A 143 34.93 22.98 16.88
CA THR A 143 34.64 22.77 15.45
C THR A 143 33.54 21.74 15.23
N VAL A 144 33.60 20.60 15.92
CA VAL A 144 32.57 19.55 15.81
C VAL A 144 31.21 20.06 16.29
N MET A 145 31.15 20.79 17.41
CA MET A 145 29.90 21.38 17.88
C MET A 145 29.33 22.42 16.91
N GLN A 146 30.21 23.15 16.20
CA GLN A 146 29.80 24.14 15.20
C GLN A 146 29.26 23.48 13.93
N GLU A 147 29.88 22.38 13.50
CA GLU A 147 29.42 21.55 12.38
C GLU A 147 28.09 20.87 12.70
N ASP A 148 27.96 20.32 13.90
CA ASP A 148 26.73 19.67 14.37
C ASP A 148 25.57 20.67 14.49
N ALA A 149 25.83 21.86 15.05
CA ALA A 149 24.85 22.94 15.10
C ALA A 149 24.47 23.49 13.72
N LYS A 150 25.36 23.37 12.73
CA LYS A 150 25.07 23.75 11.34
C LYS A 150 24.20 22.68 10.66
N ALA A 151 24.53 21.41 10.82
CA ALA A 151 23.75 20.29 10.30
C ALA A 151 22.32 20.28 10.86
N ASP A 152 22.14 20.54 12.16
CA ASP A 152 20.81 20.61 12.78
C ASP A 152 19.95 21.78 12.24
N ARG A 153 20.58 22.90 11.88
CA ARG A 153 19.89 24.02 11.23
C ARG A 153 19.48 23.69 9.80
N GLU A 154 20.34 23.00 9.07
CA GLU A 154 20.10 22.62 7.68
C GLU A 154 18.97 21.60 7.59
N LEU A 155 18.96 20.59 8.47
CA LEU A 155 17.87 19.63 8.57
C LEU A 155 16.51 20.30 8.85
N ARG A 156 16.47 21.25 9.81
CA ARG A 156 15.24 22.01 10.07
C ARG A 156 14.78 22.84 8.89
N LYS A 157 15.71 23.36 8.08
CA LYS A 157 15.39 24.13 6.88
C LYS A 157 14.79 23.22 5.81
N ASP A 158 15.39 22.07 5.56
CA ASP A 158 14.90 21.07 4.62
C ASP A 158 13.50 20.54 5.02
N GLU A 159 13.26 20.32 6.31
CA GLU A 159 11.96 19.91 6.82
C GLU A 159 10.88 20.98 6.59
N LEU A 160 11.23 22.25 6.78
CA LEU A 160 10.32 23.37 6.50
C LEU A 160 10.01 23.49 5.01
N GLU A 161 11.03 23.39 4.15
CA GLU A 161 10.86 23.44 2.69
C GLU A 161 10.01 22.28 2.18
N PHE A 162 10.22 21.06 2.71
CA PHE A 162 9.39 19.91 2.35
C PHE A 162 7.92 20.11 2.76
N ARG A 163 7.67 20.71 3.93
CA ARG A 163 6.32 21.01 4.40
C ARG A 163 5.64 22.08 3.56
N GLU A 164 6.37 23.12 3.15
CA GLU A 164 5.87 24.16 2.24
C GLU A 164 5.54 23.56 0.87
N TYR A 165 6.44 22.75 0.30
CA TYR A 165 6.20 22.04 -0.95
C TYR A 165 4.94 21.17 -0.91
N LYS A 166 4.74 20.45 0.20
CA LYS A 166 3.52 19.64 0.44
C LYS A 166 2.26 20.50 0.42
N TYR A 167 2.29 21.63 1.11
CA TYR A 167 1.16 22.55 1.19
C TYR A 167 0.83 23.17 -0.16
N ASP A 168 1.84 23.61 -0.90
CA ASP A 168 1.67 24.18 -2.24
C ASP A 168 1.08 23.17 -3.23
N LYS A 169 1.54 21.91 -3.17
CA LYS A 169 0.99 20.84 -3.99
C LYS A 169 -0.48 20.57 -3.68
N GLU A 170 -0.85 20.55 -2.41
CA GLU A 170 -2.25 20.37 -2.01
C GLU A 170 -3.14 21.54 -2.47
N LEU A 171 -2.61 22.77 -2.45
CA LEU A 171 -3.32 23.95 -2.94
C LEU A 171 -3.53 23.88 -4.46
N GLU A 172 -2.50 23.44 -5.20
CA GLU A 172 -2.54 23.27 -6.66
C GLU A 172 -3.56 22.20 -7.07
N GLU A 173 -3.60 21.06 -6.38
CA GLU A 173 -4.60 20.01 -6.60
C GLU A 173 -6.02 20.54 -6.34
N ARG A 174 -6.24 21.25 -5.22
CA ARG A 174 -7.54 21.87 -4.93
C ARG A 174 -7.95 22.92 -5.95
N GLN A 175 -7.02 23.62 -6.59
CA GLN A 175 -7.32 24.52 -7.70
C GLN A 175 -7.76 23.75 -8.94
N LYS A 176 -7.02 22.69 -9.31
CA LYS A 176 -7.35 21.81 -10.44
C LYS A 176 -8.72 21.14 -10.29
N ASP A 177 -9.08 20.74 -9.08
CA ASP A 177 -10.40 20.15 -8.78
C ASP A 177 -11.52 21.18 -9.01
N ARG A 178 -11.32 22.42 -8.54
CA ARG A 178 -12.29 23.51 -8.76
C ARG A 178 -12.45 23.84 -10.24
N GLU A 179 -11.36 23.88 -10.98
CA GLU A 179 -11.38 24.13 -12.43
C GLU A 179 -12.07 23.00 -13.18
N SER A 180 -11.77 21.74 -12.82
CA SER A 180 -12.39 20.56 -13.42
C SER A 180 -13.89 20.51 -13.16
N ALA A 181 -14.33 20.83 -11.94
CA ALA A 181 -15.75 20.92 -11.60
C ALA A 181 -16.47 22.02 -12.40
N LEU A 182 -15.82 23.18 -12.59
CA LEU A 182 -16.37 24.28 -13.36
C LEU A 182 -16.47 23.93 -14.85
N GLN A 183 -15.44 23.31 -15.42
CA GLN A 183 -15.48 22.80 -16.80
C GLN A 183 -16.57 21.75 -16.99
N GLN A 184 -16.71 20.81 -16.06
CA GLN A 184 -17.77 19.81 -16.11
C GLN A 184 -19.16 20.44 -16.07
N SER A 185 -19.36 21.43 -15.19
CA SER A 185 -20.63 22.18 -15.12
C SER A 185 -20.92 22.96 -16.41
N GLN A 186 -19.90 23.56 -17.04
CA GLN A 186 -20.05 24.25 -18.32
C GLN A 186 -20.45 23.27 -19.43
N LEU A 187 -19.76 22.14 -19.55
CA LEU A 187 -20.08 21.10 -20.53
C LEU A 187 -21.49 20.54 -20.33
N GLN A 188 -21.90 20.29 -19.08
CA GLN A 188 -23.27 19.87 -18.77
C GLN A 188 -24.30 20.93 -19.19
N HIS A 189 -24.04 22.20 -18.89
CA HIS A 189 -24.92 23.29 -19.29
C HIS A 189 -25.04 23.42 -20.81
N GLU A 190 -23.93 23.38 -21.54
CA GLU A 190 -23.92 23.39 -23.01
C GLU A 190 -24.67 22.19 -23.60
N THR A 191 -24.47 21.01 -23.04
CA THR A 191 -25.16 19.77 -23.46
C THR A 191 -26.67 19.90 -23.29
N ILE A 192 -27.14 20.44 -22.17
CA ILE A 192 -28.56 20.69 -21.91
C ILE A 192 -29.13 21.70 -22.91
N LEU A 193 -28.42 22.81 -23.18
CA LEU A 193 -28.86 23.79 -24.16
C LEU A 193 -28.96 23.21 -25.57
N ALA A 194 -28.00 22.37 -25.98
CA ALA A 194 -28.02 21.69 -27.26
C ALA A 194 -29.23 20.74 -27.39
N MET A 195 -29.54 19.96 -26.34
CA MET A 195 -30.72 19.10 -26.31
C MET A 195 -32.03 19.91 -26.40
N LEU A 196 -32.15 21.00 -25.66
CA LEU A 196 -33.33 21.88 -25.70
C LEU A 196 -33.53 22.54 -27.06
N ALA A 197 -32.44 22.90 -27.75
CA ALA A 197 -32.49 23.46 -29.11
C ALA A 197 -32.93 22.40 -30.14
N ALA A 198 -32.54 21.14 -29.97
CA ALA A 198 -32.94 20.04 -30.82
C ALA A 198 -34.44 19.68 -30.69
N ILE A 199 -35.03 19.87 -29.51
CA ILE A 199 -36.46 19.60 -29.23
C ILE A 199 -37.38 20.72 -29.77
N LYS A 200 -36.84 21.93 -30.00
CA LYS A 200 -37.61 23.09 -30.52
C LYS A 200 -37.69 23.16 -32.06
N LYS A 201 -37.14 22.17 -32.78
CA LYS A 201 -37.31 22.00 -34.23
C LYS A 201 -38.31 20.89 -34.52
#